data_AF-A0A961L073-F1
#
_entry.id   AF-A0A961L073-F1
#
_cell.length_a   1.000
_cell.length_b   1.000
_cell.length_c   1.000
_cell.angle_alpha   90.00
_cell.angle_beta   90.00
_cell.angle_gamma   90.00
#
_symmetry.space_group_name_H-M   'P 1'
#
loop_
_entity.id
_entity.type
_entity.pdbx_description
1 polymer ?
#
loop_
_entity_poly.entity_id
_entity_poly.type
_entity_poly.pdbx_seq_one_letter_code
_entity_poly.pdbx_strand_id
1 'polypeptide(L)'
;MVGGGLGGNIGTSHRTAALMDGRWDLVAGALSRDADRARASAAAWQIAPDRAYTDHAAMAEAEAARPDGIDAVTICTPNSSHHPIAMAFLAAGIHVICDKPLTVSPALADELLAAARVRGRVFAVTHTYSGYPMVRMAREMIAAGELGTIRSCAVE
;
A
#
# COMPACT_ATOMS: atom_id res chain seq x y z
N MET A 1 5.79 -6.07 0.97
CA MET A 1 5.56 -4.83 1.76
C MET A 1 6.85 -4.02 1.83
N VAL A 2 6.78 -2.69 1.80
CA VAL A 2 7.93 -1.81 2.03
C VAL A 2 7.69 -0.97 3.27
N GLY A 3 8.64 -0.99 4.20
CA GLY A 3 8.49 -0.39 5.53
C GLY A 3 7.58 -1.20 6.46
N GLY A 4 7.28 -0.63 7.62
CA GLY A 4 6.27 -1.17 8.54
C GLY A 4 6.66 -2.42 9.33
N GLY A 5 7.91 -2.91 9.27
CA GLY A 5 8.39 -4.09 10.01
C GLY A 5 8.24 -4.01 11.55
N LEU A 6 8.95 -4.87 12.29
CA LEU A 6 8.82 -4.93 13.76
C LEU A 6 8.96 -3.55 14.41
N GLY A 7 7.99 -3.23 15.27
CA GLY A 7 7.84 -1.92 15.93
C GLY A 7 6.98 -0.90 15.16
N GLY A 8 6.53 -1.21 13.94
CA GLY A 8 5.66 -0.35 13.14
C GLY A 8 4.18 -0.74 13.18
N ASN A 9 3.34 0.08 13.83
CA ASN A 9 1.89 -0.17 13.89
C ASN A 9 1.20 -0.17 12.51
N ILE A 10 1.67 0.67 11.59
CA ILE A 10 1.12 0.74 10.23
C ILE A 10 1.33 -0.58 9.49
N GLY A 11 2.54 -1.13 9.49
CA GLY A 11 2.78 -2.41 8.80
C GLY A 11 2.02 -3.57 9.42
N THR A 12 1.91 -3.64 10.76
CA THR A 12 1.04 -4.62 11.43
C THR A 12 -0.42 -4.47 10.97
N SER A 13 -0.94 -3.25 10.88
CA SER A 13 -2.33 -3.00 10.46
C SER A 13 -2.57 -3.43 9.01
N HIS A 14 -1.66 -3.08 8.10
CA HIS A 14 -1.71 -3.48 6.70
C HIS A 14 -1.59 -5.00 6.52
N ARG A 15 -0.68 -5.65 7.26
CA ARG A 15 -0.54 -7.11 7.27
C ARG A 15 -1.82 -7.78 7.73
N THR A 16 -2.38 -7.34 8.87
CA THR A 16 -3.64 -7.91 9.38
C THR A 16 -4.76 -7.72 8.36
N ALA A 17 -4.89 -6.54 7.76
CA ALA A 17 -5.92 -6.28 6.75
C ALA A 17 -5.79 -7.17 5.52
N ALA A 18 -4.57 -7.40 5.02
CA ALA A 18 -4.32 -8.26 3.87
C ALA A 18 -4.67 -9.72 4.14
N LEU A 19 -4.37 -10.23 5.33
CA LEU A 19 -4.58 -11.64 5.68
C LEU A 19 -6.03 -11.95 6.10
N MET A 20 -6.78 -10.94 6.56
CA MET A 20 -8.06 -11.13 7.25
C MET A 20 -9.14 -11.83 6.42
N ASP A 21 -9.17 -11.63 5.10
CA ASP A 21 -10.17 -12.23 4.20
C ASP A 21 -9.66 -13.49 3.47
N GLY A 22 -8.42 -13.91 3.76
CA GLY A 22 -7.79 -15.08 3.15
C GLY A 22 -7.50 -14.93 1.65
N ARG A 23 -7.47 -13.70 1.11
CA ARG A 23 -7.23 -13.45 -0.33
C ARG A 23 -5.80 -13.10 -0.67
N TRP A 24 -4.98 -12.77 0.33
CA TRP A 24 -3.59 -12.36 0.14
C TRP A 24 -2.68 -13.08 1.11
N ASP A 25 -1.47 -13.38 0.62
CA ASP A 25 -0.34 -13.81 1.44
C ASP A 25 0.74 -12.73 1.45
N LEU A 26 1.37 -12.51 2.60
CA LEU A 26 2.53 -11.63 2.70
C LEU A 26 3.81 -12.44 2.50
N VAL A 27 4.33 -12.43 1.28
CA VAL A 27 5.42 -13.33 0.87
C VAL A 27 6.80 -12.67 0.68
N ALA A 28 6.86 -11.33 0.67
CA ALA A 28 8.09 -10.57 0.45
C ALA A 28 8.08 -9.21 1.16
N GLY A 29 9.25 -8.72 1.56
CA GLY A 29 9.32 -7.36 2.08
C GLY A 29 10.70 -6.72 2.24
N ALA A 30 10.74 -5.41 1.98
CA ALA A 30 11.81 -4.49 2.33
C ALA A 30 11.43 -3.74 3.62
N LEU A 31 11.45 -4.45 4.75
CA LEU A 31 10.81 -4.01 5.99
C LEU A 31 11.67 -3.03 6.82
N SER A 32 12.97 -2.98 6.54
CA SER A 32 13.94 -2.07 7.13
C SER A 32 15.12 -1.92 6.18
N ARG A 33 15.81 -0.77 6.21
CA ARG A 33 17.12 -0.60 5.55
C ARG A 33 18.26 -1.29 6.30
N ASP A 34 18.07 -1.46 7.61
CA ASP A 34 18.96 -2.24 8.46
C ASP A 34 18.70 -3.74 8.24
N ALA A 35 19.74 -4.48 7.88
CA ALA A 35 19.65 -5.86 7.45
C ALA A 35 19.21 -6.82 8.55
N ASP A 36 19.67 -6.62 9.78
CA ASP A 36 19.28 -7.46 10.92
C ASP A 36 17.81 -7.25 11.27
N ARG A 37 17.36 -5.99 11.31
CA ARG A 37 15.94 -5.66 11.53
C ARG A 37 15.06 -6.15 10.39
N ALA A 38 15.51 -6.08 9.14
CA ALA A 38 14.77 -6.58 7.99
C ALA A 38 14.57 -8.10 8.08
N ARG A 39 15.65 -8.85 8.32
CA ARG A 39 15.60 -10.32 8.52
C ARG A 39 14.74 -10.71 9.71
N ALA A 40 14.90 -10.04 10.86
CA ALA A 40 14.11 -10.32 12.04
C ALA A 40 12.61 -10.07 11.80
N SER A 41 12.27 -8.98 11.10
CA SER A 41 10.88 -8.68 10.74
C SER A 41 10.31 -9.68 9.74
N ALA A 42 11.08 -10.06 8.73
CA ALA A 42 10.68 -11.07 7.75
C ALA A 42 10.43 -12.42 8.42
N ALA A 43 11.35 -12.87 9.27
CA ALA A 43 11.20 -14.11 10.03
C ALA A 43 9.97 -14.11 10.94
N ALA A 44 9.73 -13.00 11.66
CA ALA A 44 8.56 -12.84 12.53
C ALA A 44 7.23 -12.91 11.76
N TRP A 45 7.25 -12.57 10.47
CA TRP A 45 6.08 -12.60 9.59
C TRP A 45 6.08 -13.77 8.61
N GLN A 46 6.99 -14.73 8.78
CA GLN A 46 7.12 -15.94 7.96
C GLN A 46 7.38 -15.66 6.47
N ILE A 47 8.03 -14.54 6.17
CA ILE A 47 8.56 -14.23 4.84
C ILE A 47 9.84 -15.04 4.63
N ALA A 48 9.96 -15.68 3.47
CA ALA A 48 11.13 -16.49 3.13
C ALA A 48 12.43 -15.65 3.18
N PRO A 49 13.56 -16.19 3.68
CA PRO A 49 14.80 -15.43 3.81
C PRO A 49 15.33 -14.83 2.51
N ASP A 50 15.10 -15.48 1.37
CA ASP A 50 15.48 -14.99 0.03
C ASP A 50 14.58 -13.86 -0.49
N ARG A 51 13.47 -13.59 0.20
CA ARG A 51 12.52 -12.50 -0.10
C ARG A 51 12.47 -11.44 1.02
N ALA A 52 13.49 -11.46 1.89
CA ALA A 52 13.74 -10.45 2.91
C ALA A 52 14.74 -9.42 2.37
N TYR A 53 14.23 -8.36 1.78
CA TYR A 53 15.01 -7.31 1.15
C TYR A 53 15.36 -6.18 2.14
N THR A 54 16.38 -5.39 1.82
CA THR A 54 16.73 -4.14 2.52
C THR A 54 16.58 -2.90 1.65
N ASP A 55 16.38 -3.09 0.35
CA ASP A 55 16.18 -2.04 -0.63
C ASP A 55 14.92 -2.33 -1.46
N HIS A 56 14.12 -1.30 -1.67
CA HIS A 56 12.82 -1.41 -2.32
C HIS A 56 12.93 -1.49 -3.84
N ALA A 57 13.95 -0.87 -4.45
CA ALA A 57 14.16 -0.94 -5.89
C ALA A 57 14.67 -2.33 -6.28
N ALA A 58 15.62 -2.88 -5.52
CA ALA A 58 16.09 -4.26 -5.68
C ALA A 58 14.95 -5.27 -5.47
N MET A 59 14.07 -5.04 -4.49
CA MET A 59 12.87 -5.84 -4.30
C MET A 59 11.94 -5.77 -5.53
N ALA A 60 11.65 -4.58 -6.05
CA ALA A 60 10.76 -4.43 -7.20
C ALA A 60 11.28 -5.15 -8.45
N GLU A 61 12.58 -5.03 -8.74
CA GLU A 61 13.23 -5.71 -9.87
C GLU A 61 13.22 -7.23 -9.71
N ALA A 62 13.68 -7.72 -8.55
CA ALA A 62 13.75 -9.15 -8.28
C ALA A 62 12.37 -9.79 -8.34
N GLU A 63 11.37 -9.17 -7.70
CA GLU A 63 10.01 -9.71 -7.67
C GLU A 63 9.32 -9.67 -9.04
N ALA A 64 9.54 -8.64 -9.86
CA ALA A 64 8.98 -8.60 -11.21
C ALA A 64 9.58 -9.63 -12.17
N ALA A 65 10.84 -10.05 -11.95
CA ALA A 65 11.50 -11.05 -12.77
C ALA A 65 11.15 -12.50 -12.38
N ARG A 66 10.53 -12.70 -11.21
CA ARG A 66 10.22 -14.03 -10.68
C ARG A 66 8.93 -14.59 -11.29
N PRO A 67 8.87 -15.89 -11.62
CA PRO A 67 7.61 -16.55 -11.98
C PRO A 67 6.58 -16.55 -10.85
N ASP A 68 7.05 -16.56 -9.59
CA ASP A 68 6.27 -16.50 -8.34
C ASP A 68 6.36 -15.12 -7.65
N GLY A 69 6.58 -14.08 -8.45
CA GLY A 69 6.70 -12.69 -8.01
C GLY A 69 5.43 -12.15 -7.33
N ILE A 70 5.56 -11.06 -6.58
CA ILE A 70 4.39 -10.41 -5.96
C ILE A 70 3.46 -9.79 -7.01
N ASP A 71 2.14 -9.91 -6.81
CA ASP A 71 1.14 -9.21 -7.63
C ASP A 71 1.03 -7.72 -7.27
N ALA A 72 1.21 -7.42 -5.98
CA ALA A 72 1.04 -6.10 -5.42
C ALA A 72 2.05 -5.81 -4.29
N VAL A 73 2.38 -4.53 -4.13
CA VAL A 73 3.13 -4.02 -2.97
C VAL A 73 2.23 -3.16 -2.11
N THR A 74 2.32 -3.34 -0.78
CA THR A 74 1.85 -2.32 0.17
C THR A 74 3.02 -1.50 0.71
N ILE A 75 2.88 -0.17 0.72
CA ILE A 75 3.90 0.80 1.14
C ILE A 75 3.45 1.43 2.46
N CYS A 76 4.22 1.18 3.52
CA CYS A 76 3.95 1.59 4.91
C CYS A 76 5.08 2.46 5.48
N THR A 77 5.80 3.18 4.63
CA THR A 77 6.90 4.07 5.00
C THR A 77 6.40 5.48 5.37
N PRO A 78 7.26 6.41 5.80
CA PRO A 78 6.89 7.82 5.88
C PRO A 78 6.54 8.41 4.50
N ASN A 79 5.61 9.36 4.46
CA ASN A 79 5.03 9.93 3.23
C ASN A 79 6.05 10.62 2.30
N SER A 80 7.16 11.13 2.83
CA SER A 80 8.27 11.68 2.03
C SER A 80 8.92 10.67 1.10
N SER A 81 8.77 9.37 1.39
CA SER A 81 9.36 8.29 0.61
C SER A 81 8.38 7.51 -0.27
N HIS A 82 7.07 7.80 -0.19
CA HIS A 82 6.06 7.08 -0.97
C HIS A 82 6.29 7.17 -2.48
N HIS A 83 6.56 8.37 -2.99
CA HIS A 83 6.71 8.62 -4.42
C HIS A 83 7.79 7.75 -5.09
N PRO A 84 9.08 7.81 -4.68
CA PRO A 84 10.12 7.02 -5.33
C PRO A 84 9.87 5.51 -5.18
N ILE A 85 9.34 5.06 -4.04
CA ILE A 85 9.03 3.64 -3.81
C ILE A 85 7.93 3.19 -4.77
N ALA A 86 6.80 3.90 -4.79
CA ALA A 86 5.68 3.55 -5.65
C ALA A 86 6.04 3.58 -7.14
N MET A 87 6.82 4.58 -7.58
CA MET A 87 7.31 4.64 -8.95
C MET A 87 8.13 3.42 -9.33
N ALA A 88 8.98 2.90 -8.44
CA ALA A 88 9.77 1.69 -8.69
C ALA A 88 8.87 0.47 -8.97
N PHE A 89 7.85 0.23 -8.14
CA PHE A 89 6.94 -0.91 -8.33
C PHE A 89 6.02 -0.73 -9.53
N LEU A 90 5.50 0.48 -9.78
CA LEU A 90 4.72 0.75 -10.99
C LEU A 90 5.57 0.54 -12.26
N ALA A 91 6.82 1.01 -12.25
CA ALA A 91 7.75 0.82 -13.35
C ALA A 91 8.11 -0.67 -13.57
N ALA A 92 8.06 -1.48 -12.52
CA ALA A 92 8.22 -2.93 -12.59
C ALA A 92 6.92 -3.68 -12.98
N GLY A 93 5.79 -2.97 -13.16
CA GLY A 93 4.51 -3.59 -13.54
C GLY A 93 3.75 -4.20 -12.36
N ILE A 94 4.05 -3.81 -11.13
CA ILE A 94 3.45 -4.33 -9.91
C ILE A 94 2.36 -3.36 -9.41
N HIS A 95 1.25 -3.89 -8.89
CA HIS A 95 0.18 -3.08 -8.30
C HIS A 95 0.63 -2.40 -7.01
N VAL A 96 0.12 -1.20 -6.72
CA VAL A 96 0.54 -0.44 -5.53
C VAL A 96 -0.65 -0.14 -4.62
N ILE A 97 -0.49 -0.44 -3.34
CA ILE A 97 -1.34 0.00 -2.23
C ILE A 97 -0.48 0.91 -1.36
N CYS A 98 -0.77 2.21 -1.32
CA CYS A 98 0.05 3.19 -0.61
C CYS A 98 -0.65 3.68 0.65
N ASP A 99 0.10 3.79 1.76
CA ASP A 99 -0.46 4.40 2.96
C ASP A 99 -0.70 5.91 2.77
N LYS A 100 -1.67 6.45 3.52
CA LYS A 100 -1.95 7.89 3.55
C LYS A 100 -0.95 8.65 4.45
N PRO A 101 -0.69 9.95 4.20
CA PRO A 101 -1.04 10.72 3.00
C PRO A 101 -0.21 10.26 1.80
N LEU A 102 -0.78 10.37 0.60
CA LEU A 102 -0.22 9.82 -0.64
C LEU A 102 1.24 10.26 -0.88
N THR A 103 1.48 11.56 -0.91
CA THR A 103 2.82 12.16 -1.14
C THR A 103 2.92 13.50 -0.41
N VAL A 104 4.06 14.18 -0.53
CA VAL A 104 4.31 15.52 0.03
C VAL A 104 3.83 16.66 -0.87
N SER A 105 3.45 16.39 -2.12
CA SER A 105 2.94 17.41 -3.03
C SER A 105 1.93 16.84 -4.06
N PRO A 106 0.97 17.65 -4.53
CA PRO A 106 0.02 17.23 -5.57
C PRO A 106 0.69 16.82 -6.89
N ALA A 107 1.74 17.53 -7.31
CA ALA A 107 2.45 17.21 -8.56
C ALA A 107 3.01 15.78 -8.55
N LEU A 108 3.59 15.34 -7.41
CA LEU A 108 4.06 13.96 -7.25
C LEU A 108 2.90 12.94 -7.24
N ALA A 109 1.71 13.32 -6.77
CA ALA A 109 0.53 12.46 -6.85
C ALA A 109 0.05 12.28 -8.30
N ASP A 110 0.10 13.35 -9.10
CA ASP A 110 -0.25 13.32 -10.52
C ASP A 110 0.72 12.45 -11.33
N GLU A 111 2.01 12.49 -11.00
CA GLU A 111 3.03 11.60 -11.59
C GLU A 111 2.72 10.12 -11.33
N LEU A 112 2.36 9.76 -10.08
CA LEU A 112 1.97 8.38 -9.73
C LEU A 112 0.70 7.93 -10.47
N LEU A 113 -0.29 8.81 -10.56
CA LEU A 113 -1.52 8.52 -11.28
C LEU A 113 -1.26 8.29 -12.77
N ALA A 114 -0.41 9.12 -13.39
CA ALA A 114 -0.02 8.96 -14.78
C ALA A 114 0.74 7.64 -14.99
N ALA A 115 1.71 7.32 -14.13
CA ALA A 115 2.47 6.08 -14.19
C ALA A 115 1.57 4.84 -14.07
N ALA A 116 0.65 4.84 -13.10
CA ALA A 116 -0.30 3.74 -12.89
C ALA A 116 -1.19 3.53 -14.11
N ARG A 117 -1.70 4.61 -14.72
CA ARG A 117 -2.52 4.56 -15.95
C ARG A 117 -1.74 4.03 -17.14
N VAL A 118 -0.53 4.56 -17.38
CA VAL A 118 0.32 4.14 -18.51
C VAL A 118 0.67 2.65 -18.42
N ARG A 119 0.89 2.13 -17.20
CA ARG A 119 1.19 0.71 -16.97
C ARG A 119 -0.06 -0.17 -16.79
N GLY A 120 -1.25 0.42 -16.81
CA GLY A 120 -2.51 -0.27 -16.57
C GLY A 120 -2.52 -1.01 -15.22
N ARG A 121 -1.89 -0.44 -14.18
CA ARG A 121 -1.79 -1.04 -12.84
C ARG A 121 -2.73 -0.33 -11.87
N VAL A 122 -3.31 -1.10 -10.95
CA VAL A 122 -4.02 -0.56 -9.78
C VAL A 122 -3.05 0.24 -8.91
N PHE A 123 -3.49 1.44 -8.55
CA PHE A 123 -2.90 2.27 -7.50
C PHE A 123 -4.01 2.63 -6.50
N ALA A 124 -3.89 2.16 -5.26
CA ALA A 124 -4.85 2.42 -4.20
C ALA A 124 -4.21 3.19 -3.06
N VAL A 125 -5.00 4.02 -2.37
CA VAL A 125 -4.59 4.71 -1.13
C VAL A 125 -5.47 4.25 0.01
N THR A 126 -4.87 3.94 1.16
CA THR A 126 -5.58 3.42 2.34
C THR A 126 -6.31 4.52 3.12
N HIS A 127 -7.29 5.17 2.51
CA HIS A 127 -8.30 5.96 3.24
C HIS A 127 -9.28 5.02 3.95
N THR A 128 -8.78 4.34 4.99
CA THR A 128 -9.41 3.17 5.64
C THR A 128 -10.83 3.45 6.12
N TYR A 129 -11.12 4.66 6.62
CA TYR A 129 -12.46 5.02 7.09
C TYR A 129 -13.54 4.93 6.01
N SER A 130 -13.20 5.09 4.72
CA SER A 130 -14.12 4.88 3.60
C SER A 130 -14.52 3.40 3.38
N GLY A 131 -13.84 2.48 4.06
CA GLY A 131 -14.14 1.05 4.05
C GLY A 131 -15.26 0.64 5.02
N TYR A 132 -15.62 1.47 6.00
CA TYR A 132 -16.66 1.10 6.96
C TYR A 132 -18.03 0.94 6.29
N PRO A 133 -18.80 -0.13 6.61
CA PRO A 133 -20.12 -0.36 6.01
C PRO A 133 -21.05 0.84 6.17
N MET A 134 -21.08 1.47 7.35
CA MET A 134 -21.95 2.63 7.60
C MET A 134 -21.55 3.87 6.79
N VAL A 135 -20.26 4.06 6.50
CA VAL A 135 -19.80 5.16 5.63
C VAL A 135 -20.23 4.90 4.18
N ARG A 136 -20.18 3.65 3.73
CA ARG A 136 -20.65 3.26 2.39
C ARG A 136 -22.17 3.34 2.26
N MET A 137 -22.91 2.92 3.28
CA MET A 137 -24.36 3.08 3.35
C MET A 137 -24.75 4.57 3.30
N ALA A 138 -24.08 5.42 4.08
CA ALA A 138 -24.33 6.86 4.04
C ALA A 138 -24.10 7.44 2.62
N ARG A 139 -23.02 7.04 1.95
CA ARG A 139 -22.76 7.41 0.55
C ARG A 139 -23.88 6.94 -0.39
N GLU A 140 -24.37 5.72 -0.21
CA GLU A 140 -25.45 5.15 -1.02
C GLU A 140 -26.77 5.89 -0.82
N MET A 141 -27.17 6.18 0.42
CA MET A 141 -28.38 6.94 0.74
C MET A 141 -28.34 8.36 0.13
N ILE A 142 -27.19 9.03 0.21
CA ILE A 142 -26.98 10.34 -0.43
C ILE A 142 -27.13 10.23 -1.94
N ALA A 143 -26.51 9.22 -2.57
CA ALA A 143 -26.59 9.00 -4.01
C ALA A 143 -28.00 8.63 -4.48
N ALA A 144 -28.78 7.93 -3.65
CA ALA A 144 -30.18 7.62 -3.88
C ALA A 144 -31.13 8.81 -3.67
N GLY A 145 -30.63 9.94 -3.16
CA GLY A 145 -31.41 11.16 -2.92
C GLY A 145 -32.28 11.10 -1.67
N GLU A 146 -32.08 10.13 -0.77
CA GLU A 146 -32.90 9.94 0.43
C GLU A 146 -32.84 11.12 1.41
N LEU A 147 -31.73 11.87 1.38
CA LEU A 147 -31.51 13.05 2.21
C LEU A 147 -31.87 14.37 1.48
N GLY A 148 -32.32 14.29 0.23
CA GLY A 148 -32.52 15.45 -0.64
C GLY A 148 -31.22 16.21 -0.94
N THR A 149 -31.31 17.52 -1.21
CA THR A 149 -30.14 18.36 -1.47
C THR A 149 -29.35 18.58 -0.18
N ILE A 150 -28.12 18.09 -0.15
CA ILE A 150 -27.19 18.34 0.96
C ILE A 150 -26.86 19.84 1.04
N ARG A 151 -27.11 20.45 2.21
CA ARG A 151 -26.89 21.88 2.43
C ARG A 151 -25.61 22.18 3.22
N SER A 152 -25.18 21.26 4.08
CA SER A 152 -23.98 21.40 4.91
C SER A 152 -23.36 20.03 5.18
N CYS A 153 -22.04 20.03 5.40
CA CYS A 153 -21.26 18.87 5.83
C CYS A 153 -20.25 19.35 6.87
N ALA A 154 -20.36 18.86 8.10
CA ALA A 154 -19.43 19.17 9.18
C ALA A 154 -18.48 17.98 9.37
N VAL A 155 -17.18 18.26 9.48
CA VAL A 155 -16.12 17.27 9.64
C VAL A 155 -15.16 17.78 10.72
N GLU A 156 -14.72 16.88 11.60
CA GLU A 156 -13.75 17.12 12.68
C GLU A 156 -12.59 16.13 12.62
#